data_AF-A0A8T3TCA0-F1
#
_entry.id   AF-A0A8T3TCA0-F1
#
_cell.length_a   1.000
_cell.length_b   1.000
_cell.length_c   1.000
_cell.angle_alpha   90.00
_cell.angle_beta   90.00
_cell.angle_gamma   90.00
#
_symmetry.space_group_name_H-M   'P 1'
#
loop_
_entity.id
_entity.type
_entity.pdbx_description
1 polymer ?
#
loop_
_entity_poly.entity_id
_entity_poly.type
_entity_poly.pdbx_seq_one_letter_code
_entity_poly.pdbx_strand_id
1 'polypeptide(L)'
;MSLSRDIVTKAVLALFVLSGMLVFLLLIGPTSLDEAASQRFSDWEALVALGVAAGAFLILVVLDAASRRDAYRATLRGNLIWLPALAAVLSTALYLAEIQGRTFWQQNALVLGSVLAGLIWLGYPMVDRDYASASAANAGAYLALRSRIDRLKHRAQSLLTTAPPDPADAALSASVREEVTELERSLAEPGEPWVSGSGYIETWGRVQEAERDLLARSDVSTVVAAGLYDMLRLRGSDIADREALLAGMRAGVREIDPGADRYLVGLEILPPSNTTGWQPDAVRRLVSEVLVLERVGQETVGRESSTVTPVASVRVTSGRTESAAGDAEAGDDESPPILAPGGTSSTSPTPAGEAVPGAVPQAPAETRGRAIVCGIHRIIDEYRNDLWANLVRARNRLLATTFIGGLLAYLIVGLALMQSIDERLLVGAWLLYFAGALAGLLQQLYLASQEDVAVEDYGLDQARLFATPLLSGMAAIIGVVLTLAASGPLSALLASSGTEAAATITDSVELLMVFDLEQRPVAILLAFLFGFAPHLVLRRLNQQADAAKASLKTSEPA
;
A
#
# COMPACT_ATOMS: atom_id res chain seq x y z
N MET A 1 0.90 14.38 -33.46
CA MET A 1 1.18 13.14 -32.70
C MET A 1 0.04 12.11 -32.70
N SER A 2 -1.15 12.38 -33.26
CA SER A 2 -2.23 11.38 -33.38
C SER A 2 -2.01 10.36 -34.51
N LEU A 3 -1.23 10.69 -35.55
CA LEU A 3 -1.03 9.85 -36.73
C LEU A 3 -0.27 8.54 -36.43
N SER A 4 0.62 8.49 -35.42
CA SER A 4 1.35 7.25 -35.11
C SER A 4 0.51 6.25 -34.31
N ARG A 5 -0.45 6.72 -33.49
CA ARG A 5 -1.38 5.83 -32.77
C ARG A 5 -2.26 5.05 -33.74
N ASP A 6 -2.70 5.70 -34.82
CA ASP A 6 -3.59 5.08 -35.81
C ASP A 6 -2.84 4.04 -36.66
N ILE A 7 -1.55 4.28 -36.94
CA ILE A 7 -0.68 3.34 -37.67
C ILE A 7 -0.36 2.12 -36.79
N VAL A 8 -0.05 2.32 -35.52
CA VAL A 8 0.21 1.21 -34.57
C VAL A 8 -1.04 0.37 -34.38
N THR A 9 -2.21 0.99 -34.22
CA THR A 9 -3.48 0.26 -34.04
C THR A 9 -3.84 -0.54 -35.30
N LYS A 10 -3.62 0.01 -36.51
CA LYS A 10 -3.83 -0.70 -37.78
C LYS A 10 -2.81 -1.82 -38.01
N ALA A 11 -1.56 -1.63 -37.60
CA ALA A 11 -0.53 -2.67 -37.67
C ALA A 11 -0.84 -3.83 -36.71
N VAL A 12 -1.32 -3.53 -35.49
CA VAL A 12 -1.77 -4.53 -34.50
C VAL A 12 -2.96 -5.32 -35.04
N LEU A 13 -3.96 -4.65 -35.61
CA LEU A 13 -5.12 -5.31 -36.21
C LEU A 13 -4.71 -6.19 -37.40
N ALA A 14 -3.79 -5.72 -38.25
CA ALA A 14 -3.26 -6.48 -39.38
C ALA A 14 -2.48 -7.73 -38.93
N LEU A 15 -1.67 -7.64 -37.88
CA LEU A 15 -0.95 -8.78 -37.31
C LEU A 15 -1.89 -9.80 -36.66
N PHE A 16 -2.95 -9.34 -35.99
CA PHE A 16 -3.97 -10.22 -35.41
C PHE A 16 -4.76 -10.96 -36.50
N VAL A 17 -5.14 -10.26 -37.57
CA VAL A 17 -5.81 -10.87 -38.73
C VAL A 17 -4.88 -11.85 -39.46
N LEU A 18 -3.61 -11.51 -39.66
CA LEU A 18 -2.62 -12.40 -40.29
C LEU A 18 -2.31 -13.63 -39.43
N SER A 19 -2.24 -13.48 -38.11
CA SER A 19 -2.08 -14.61 -37.18
C SER A 19 -3.29 -15.53 -37.22
N GLY A 20 -4.52 -14.99 -37.16
CA GLY A 20 -5.74 -15.78 -37.30
C GLY A 20 -5.86 -16.49 -38.65
N MET A 21 -5.45 -15.84 -39.73
CA MET A 21 -5.46 -16.41 -41.09
C MET A 21 -4.42 -17.53 -41.26
N LEU A 22 -3.26 -17.43 -40.60
CA LEU A 22 -2.23 -18.46 -40.58
C LEU A 22 -2.70 -19.70 -39.79
N VAL A 23 -3.36 -19.51 -38.64
CA VAL A 23 -3.97 -20.59 -37.85
C VAL A 23 -5.09 -21.28 -38.64
N PHE A 24 -5.92 -20.51 -39.34
CA PHE A 24 -6.96 -21.05 -40.22
C PHE A 24 -6.39 -21.85 -41.40
N LEU A 25 -5.28 -21.41 -42.00
CA LEU A 25 -4.61 -22.12 -43.08
C LEU A 25 -3.92 -23.41 -42.62
N LEU A 26 -3.42 -23.46 -41.38
CA LEU A 26 -2.85 -24.68 -40.78
C LEU A 26 -3.96 -25.71 -40.48
N LEU A 27 -5.10 -25.25 -39.96
CA LEU A 27 -6.27 -26.11 -39.70
C LEU A 27 -6.90 -26.75 -40.96
N ILE A 28 -6.53 -26.33 -42.17
CA ILE A 28 -7.06 -26.84 -43.46
C ILE A 28 -6.03 -27.77 -44.17
N GLY A 29 -4.94 -28.14 -43.51
CA GLY A 29 -3.91 -29.05 -44.05
C GLY A 29 -4.46 -30.40 -44.54
N PRO A 30 -3.88 -30.98 -45.62
CA PRO A 30 -4.48 -32.10 -46.37
C PRO A 30 -4.59 -33.39 -45.55
N THR A 31 -5.80 -33.98 -45.57
CA THR A 31 -6.30 -35.10 -44.75
C THR A 31 -5.75 -36.49 -45.09
N SER A 32 -4.59 -36.61 -45.74
CA SER A 32 -4.12 -37.90 -46.28
C SER A 32 -2.89 -38.49 -45.59
N LEU A 33 -2.65 -38.18 -44.32
CA LEU A 33 -1.61 -38.84 -43.52
C LEU A 33 -2.22 -39.80 -42.51
N ASP A 34 -1.56 -40.95 -42.36
CA ASP A 34 -1.84 -42.06 -41.46
C ASP A 34 -2.33 -41.58 -40.08
N GLU A 35 -3.39 -42.18 -39.52
CA GLU A 35 -4.12 -41.67 -38.34
C GLU A 35 -3.21 -41.37 -37.12
N ALA A 36 -2.15 -42.16 -36.94
CA ALA A 36 -1.19 -41.94 -35.84
C ALA A 36 -0.23 -40.76 -36.10
N ALA A 37 0.06 -40.45 -37.36
CA ALA A 37 0.88 -39.31 -37.75
C ALA A 37 0.06 -38.01 -37.77
N SER A 38 -1.21 -38.06 -38.20
CA SER A 38 -2.09 -36.88 -38.22
C SER A 38 -2.37 -36.35 -36.80
N GLN A 39 -2.51 -37.25 -35.82
CA GLN A 39 -2.78 -36.87 -34.43
C GLN A 39 -1.57 -36.21 -33.76
N ARG A 40 -0.35 -36.74 -33.98
CA ARG A 40 0.88 -36.07 -33.52
C ARG A 40 1.17 -34.74 -34.24
N PHE A 41 0.78 -34.62 -35.50
CA PHE A 41 1.01 -33.40 -36.28
C PHE A 41 0.05 -32.27 -35.86
N SER A 42 -1.21 -32.60 -35.59
CA SER A 42 -2.24 -31.68 -35.08
C SER A 42 -1.84 -31.02 -33.75
N ASP A 43 -1.27 -31.77 -32.82
CA ASP A 43 -0.85 -31.23 -31.51
C ASP A 43 0.31 -30.23 -31.65
N TRP A 44 1.18 -30.43 -32.65
CA TRP A 44 2.33 -29.57 -32.90
C TRP A 44 1.95 -28.27 -33.59
N GLU A 45 0.98 -28.30 -34.51
CA GLU A 45 0.44 -27.10 -35.14
C GLU A 45 -0.24 -26.17 -34.13
N ALA A 46 -0.99 -26.71 -33.17
CA ALA A 46 -1.60 -25.93 -32.09
C ALA A 46 -0.55 -25.23 -31.21
N LEU A 47 0.55 -25.93 -30.89
CA LEU A 47 1.66 -25.35 -30.11
C LEU A 47 2.42 -24.29 -30.88
N VAL A 48 2.67 -24.50 -32.17
CA VAL A 48 3.33 -23.51 -33.02
C VAL A 48 2.44 -22.28 -33.20
N ALA A 49 1.15 -22.47 -33.46
CA ALA A 49 0.16 -21.39 -33.54
C ALA A 49 0.09 -20.56 -32.26
N LEU A 50 0.01 -21.22 -31.10
CA LEU A 50 -0.01 -20.56 -29.81
C LEU A 50 1.31 -19.84 -29.53
N GLY A 51 2.44 -20.47 -29.85
CA GLY A 51 3.77 -19.87 -29.70
C GLY A 51 3.96 -18.63 -30.58
N VAL A 52 3.46 -18.65 -31.81
CA VAL A 52 3.49 -17.50 -32.73
C VAL A 52 2.57 -16.39 -32.23
N ALA A 53 1.34 -16.71 -31.80
CA ALA A 53 0.41 -15.74 -31.24
C ALA A 53 0.95 -15.10 -29.94
N ALA A 54 1.51 -15.92 -29.04
CA ALA A 54 2.15 -15.46 -27.82
C ALA A 54 3.39 -14.59 -28.13
N GLY A 55 4.20 -14.98 -29.11
CA GLY A 55 5.36 -14.20 -29.55
C GLY A 55 4.98 -12.85 -30.16
N ALA A 56 3.97 -12.82 -31.03
CA ALA A 56 3.45 -11.58 -31.59
C ALA A 56 2.88 -10.66 -30.50
N PHE A 57 2.11 -11.23 -29.57
CA PHE A 57 1.58 -10.51 -28.42
C PHE A 57 2.70 -9.96 -27.52
N LEU A 58 3.72 -10.76 -27.23
CA LEU A 58 4.89 -10.35 -26.44
C LEU A 58 5.63 -9.18 -27.12
N ILE A 59 5.77 -9.21 -28.44
CA ILE A 59 6.37 -8.11 -29.20
C ILE A 59 5.53 -6.83 -29.04
N LEU A 60 4.20 -6.93 -29.16
CA LEU A 60 3.32 -5.77 -28.96
C LEU A 60 3.41 -5.21 -27.54
N VAL A 61 3.46 -6.09 -26.55
CA VAL A 61 3.68 -5.75 -25.14
C VAL A 61 5.03 -5.04 -24.95
N VAL A 62 6.11 -5.56 -25.51
CA VAL A 62 7.45 -4.97 -25.39
C VAL A 62 7.51 -3.61 -26.07
N LEU A 63 6.86 -3.44 -27.23
CA LEU A 63 6.79 -2.16 -27.93
C LEU A 63 5.98 -1.11 -27.16
N ASP A 64 4.85 -1.49 -26.57
CA ASP A 64 4.04 -0.60 -25.73
C ASP A 64 4.78 -0.23 -24.44
N ALA A 65 5.35 -1.23 -23.75
CA ALA A 65 6.15 -1.06 -22.55
C ALA A 65 7.39 -0.18 -22.78
N ALA A 66 8.05 -0.28 -23.93
CA ALA A 66 9.20 0.55 -24.27
C ALA A 66 8.86 2.04 -24.37
N SER A 67 7.62 2.37 -24.75
CA SER A 67 7.17 3.76 -24.96
C SER A 67 6.78 4.49 -23.67
N ARG A 68 6.39 3.75 -22.61
CA ARG A 68 5.85 4.30 -21.35
C ARG A 68 6.23 3.42 -20.17
N ARG A 69 7.53 3.27 -19.97
CA ARG A 69 8.11 2.26 -19.06
C ARG A 69 7.50 2.31 -17.66
N ASP A 70 7.26 3.49 -17.11
CA ASP A 70 6.90 3.62 -15.69
C ASP A 70 5.42 3.33 -15.42
N ALA A 71 4.50 3.92 -16.20
CA ALA A 71 3.07 3.67 -16.07
C ALA A 71 2.70 2.21 -16.35
N TYR A 72 3.27 1.63 -17.41
CA TYR A 72 3.04 0.24 -17.78
C TYR A 72 3.51 -0.72 -16.67
N ARG A 73 4.73 -0.50 -16.14
CA ARG A 73 5.27 -1.29 -15.01
C ARG A 73 4.43 -1.13 -13.75
N ALA A 74 3.95 0.07 -13.45
CA ALA A 74 3.10 0.34 -12.30
C ALA A 74 1.79 -0.45 -12.37
N THR A 75 1.10 -0.42 -13.52
CA THR A 75 -0.14 -1.18 -13.73
C THR A 75 0.10 -2.69 -13.65
N LEU A 76 1.20 -3.20 -14.22
CA LEU A 76 1.56 -4.61 -14.09
C LEU A 76 1.78 -5.03 -12.63
N ARG A 77 2.52 -4.23 -11.86
CA ARG A 77 2.76 -4.50 -10.43
C ARG A 77 1.47 -4.46 -9.62
N GLY A 78 0.61 -3.46 -9.85
CA GLY A 78 -0.68 -3.35 -9.18
C GLY A 78 -1.60 -4.54 -9.43
N ASN A 79 -1.55 -5.11 -10.64
CA ASN A 79 -2.38 -6.25 -11.04
C ASN A 79 -1.73 -7.62 -10.84
N LEU A 80 -0.48 -7.67 -10.34
CA LEU A 80 0.24 -8.92 -10.10
C LEU A 80 -0.52 -9.86 -9.14
N ILE A 81 -1.30 -9.29 -8.22
CA ILE A 81 -2.14 -10.02 -7.27
C ILE A 81 -3.09 -11.03 -7.93
N TRP A 82 -3.57 -10.73 -9.14
CA TRP A 82 -4.55 -11.55 -9.85
C TRP A 82 -3.96 -12.74 -10.59
N LEU A 83 -2.66 -12.67 -10.90
CA LEU A 83 -2.01 -13.60 -11.81
C LEU A 83 -2.16 -15.07 -11.37
N PRO A 84 -1.92 -15.44 -10.09
CA PRO A 84 -2.03 -16.85 -9.67
C PRO A 84 -3.47 -17.37 -9.73
N ALA A 85 -4.44 -16.56 -9.31
CA ALA A 85 -5.85 -16.95 -9.35
C ALA A 85 -6.34 -17.13 -10.79
N LEU A 86 -5.96 -16.22 -11.68
CA LEU A 86 -6.28 -16.32 -13.11
C LEU A 86 -5.64 -17.55 -13.75
N ALA A 87 -4.37 -17.84 -13.43
CA ALA A 87 -3.69 -19.05 -13.88
C ALA A 87 -4.39 -20.32 -13.39
N ALA A 88 -4.83 -20.37 -12.13
CA ALA A 88 -5.57 -21.50 -11.58
C ALA A 88 -6.90 -21.75 -12.30
N VAL A 89 -7.67 -20.68 -12.53
CA VAL A 89 -8.95 -20.74 -13.25
C VAL A 89 -8.73 -21.24 -14.67
N LEU A 90 -7.80 -20.64 -15.41
CA LEU A 90 -7.55 -20.99 -16.82
C LEU A 90 -6.98 -22.40 -16.95
N SER A 91 -6.06 -22.81 -16.08
CA SER A 91 -5.52 -24.17 -16.08
C SER A 91 -6.61 -25.21 -15.77
N THR A 92 -7.49 -24.95 -14.81
CA THR A 92 -8.59 -25.88 -14.53
C THR A 92 -9.61 -25.91 -15.68
N ALA A 93 -9.97 -24.76 -16.21
CA ALA A 93 -10.91 -24.67 -17.33
C ALA A 93 -10.39 -25.44 -18.56
N LEU A 94 -9.10 -25.31 -18.89
CA LEU A 94 -8.47 -26.07 -19.97
C LEU A 94 -8.42 -27.57 -19.68
N TYR A 95 -8.21 -27.98 -18.43
CA TYR A 95 -8.22 -29.39 -18.04
C TYR A 95 -9.60 -30.03 -18.18
N LEU A 96 -10.66 -29.30 -17.83
CA LEU A 96 -12.06 -29.74 -17.90
C LEU A 96 -12.69 -29.58 -19.29
N ALA A 97 -12.08 -28.80 -20.19
CA ALA A 97 -12.67 -28.52 -21.49
C ALA A 97 -12.67 -29.77 -22.38
N GLU A 98 -13.85 -30.18 -22.82
CA GLU A 98 -14.06 -31.33 -23.69
C GLU A 98 -13.79 -30.96 -25.16
N ILE A 99 -12.54 -30.59 -25.45
CA ILE A 99 -12.07 -30.19 -26.78
C ILE A 99 -11.54 -31.44 -27.51
N GLN A 100 -11.73 -31.51 -28.84
CA GLN A 100 -11.10 -32.54 -29.67
C GLN A 100 -9.57 -32.56 -29.42
N GLY A 101 -9.00 -33.74 -29.14
CA GLY A 101 -7.60 -33.87 -28.68
C GLY A 101 -7.41 -33.76 -27.15
N ARG A 102 -8.39 -34.24 -26.37
CA ARG A 102 -8.44 -34.18 -24.89
C ARG A 102 -7.12 -34.47 -24.18
N THR A 103 -6.36 -35.46 -24.63
CA THR A 103 -5.07 -35.84 -24.01
C THR A 103 -4.03 -34.73 -24.06
N PHE A 104 -3.96 -33.96 -25.15
CA PHE A 104 -2.98 -32.88 -25.28
C PHE A 104 -3.29 -31.71 -24.34
N TRP A 105 -4.54 -31.23 -24.37
CA TRP A 105 -4.97 -30.09 -23.54
C TRP A 105 -4.87 -30.40 -22.05
N GLN A 106 -5.24 -31.62 -21.63
CA GLN A 106 -5.14 -32.04 -20.23
C GLN A 106 -3.69 -32.13 -19.75
N GLN A 107 -2.80 -32.74 -20.55
CA GLN A 107 -1.37 -32.87 -20.19
C GLN A 107 -0.66 -31.53 -20.08
N ASN A 108 -1.10 -30.52 -20.85
CA ASN A 108 -0.47 -29.20 -20.90
C ASN A 108 -1.30 -28.10 -20.21
N ALA A 109 -2.42 -28.43 -19.56
CA ALA A 109 -3.37 -27.46 -19.02
C ALA A 109 -2.72 -26.46 -18.05
N LEU A 110 -1.76 -26.93 -17.25
CA LEU A 110 -1.01 -26.08 -16.32
C LEU A 110 -0.18 -25.02 -17.05
N VAL A 111 0.62 -25.45 -18.03
CA VAL A 111 1.51 -24.58 -18.80
C VAL A 111 0.68 -23.61 -19.65
N LEU A 112 -0.32 -24.13 -20.37
CA LEU A 112 -1.19 -23.34 -21.24
C LEU A 112 -1.99 -22.31 -20.44
N GLY A 113 -2.57 -22.70 -19.30
CA GLY A 113 -3.29 -21.77 -18.43
C GLY A 113 -2.39 -20.68 -17.84
N SER A 114 -1.16 -21.04 -17.43
CA SER A 114 -0.14 -20.07 -17.01
C SER A 114 0.24 -19.09 -18.12
N VAL A 115 0.48 -19.59 -19.34
CA VAL A 115 0.82 -18.74 -20.49
C VAL A 115 -0.32 -17.79 -20.79
N LEU A 116 -1.57 -18.28 -20.87
CA LEU A 116 -2.74 -17.43 -21.12
C LEU A 116 -2.93 -16.38 -20.02
N ALA A 117 -2.79 -16.76 -18.75
CA ALA A 117 -2.86 -15.82 -17.63
C ALA A 117 -1.77 -14.74 -17.73
N GLY A 118 -0.54 -15.13 -18.05
CA GLY A 118 0.57 -14.21 -18.27
C GLY A 118 0.33 -13.27 -19.44
N LEU A 119 -0.22 -13.76 -20.56
CA LEU A 119 -0.59 -12.92 -21.70
C LEU A 119 -1.70 -11.93 -21.33
N ILE A 120 -2.77 -12.37 -20.66
CA ILE A 120 -3.84 -11.47 -20.20
C ILE A 120 -3.29 -10.40 -19.26
N TRP A 121 -2.45 -10.78 -18.30
CA TRP A 121 -1.81 -9.86 -17.37
C TRP A 121 -0.90 -8.86 -18.08
N LEU A 122 -0.08 -9.30 -19.03
CA LEU A 122 0.76 -8.42 -19.86
C LEU A 122 -0.06 -7.49 -20.77
N GLY A 123 -1.24 -7.92 -21.22
CA GLY A 123 -2.15 -7.11 -22.04
C GLY A 123 -2.97 -6.11 -21.25
N TYR A 124 -3.24 -6.38 -19.99
CA TYR A 124 -4.14 -5.57 -19.16
C TYR A 124 -3.78 -4.08 -19.15
N PRO A 125 -2.52 -3.66 -18.97
CA PRO A 125 -2.16 -2.23 -19.01
C PRO A 125 -2.45 -1.55 -20.35
N MET A 126 -2.57 -2.30 -21.45
CA MET A 126 -2.91 -1.73 -22.75
C MET A 126 -4.38 -1.31 -22.82
N VAL A 127 -5.25 -1.99 -22.06
CA VAL A 127 -6.69 -1.71 -21.94
C VAL A 127 -6.93 -0.62 -20.91
N ASP A 128 -6.34 -0.76 -19.73
CA ASP A 128 -6.52 0.17 -18.59
C ASP A 128 -5.26 1.01 -18.37
N ARG A 129 -5.02 1.92 -19.33
CA ARG A 129 -3.82 2.77 -19.36
C ARG A 129 -3.79 3.81 -18.25
N ASP A 130 -4.97 4.20 -17.77
CA ASP A 130 -5.12 5.27 -16.81
C ASP A 130 -4.97 4.75 -15.38
N TYR A 131 -4.98 3.43 -15.14
CA TYR A 131 -4.83 2.83 -13.81
C TYR A 131 -3.63 3.36 -13.00
N ALA A 132 -2.51 3.67 -13.65
CA ALA A 132 -1.31 4.21 -13.01
C ALA A 132 -1.33 5.74 -12.83
N SER A 133 -2.38 6.43 -13.26
CA SER A 133 -2.58 7.86 -13.03
C SER A 133 -3.13 8.10 -11.62
N ALA A 134 -2.81 9.27 -11.04
CA ALA A 134 -3.37 9.68 -9.76
C ALA A 134 -4.92 9.73 -9.80
N SER A 135 -5.53 10.17 -10.89
CA SER A 135 -7.00 10.26 -10.98
C SER A 135 -7.70 8.90 -11.01
N ALA A 136 -7.10 7.87 -11.61
CA ALA A 136 -7.74 6.55 -11.70
C ALA A 136 -7.41 5.66 -10.50
N ALA A 137 -6.18 5.73 -9.98
CA ALA A 137 -5.77 4.91 -8.84
C ALA A 137 -6.56 5.25 -7.57
N ASN A 138 -6.82 6.54 -7.32
CA ASN A 138 -7.72 6.99 -6.27
C ASN A 138 -8.31 8.37 -6.60
N ALA A 139 -9.51 8.38 -7.17
CA ALA A 139 -10.17 9.61 -7.60
C ALA A 139 -10.47 10.58 -6.44
N GLY A 140 -10.83 10.06 -5.25
CA GLY A 140 -11.16 10.88 -4.08
C GLY A 140 -9.95 11.66 -3.57
N ALA A 141 -8.85 10.96 -3.29
CA ALA A 141 -7.58 11.55 -2.87
C ALA A 141 -7.02 12.53 -3.93
N TYR A 142 -7.12 12.18 -5.21
CA TYR A 142 -6.73 13.06 -6.32
C TYR A 142 -7.52 14.38 -6.32
N LEU A 143 -8.85 14.32 -6.23
CA LEU A 143 -9.69 15.52 -6.21
C LEU A 143 -9.45 16.37 -4.95
N ALA A 144 -9.26 15.73 -3.80
CA ALA A 144 -8.90 16.43 -2.56
C ALA A 144 -7.58 17.19 -2.70
N LEU A 145 -6.53 16.53 -3.23
CA LEU A 145 -5.24 17.14 -3.56
C LEU A 145 -5.36 18.31 -4.52
N ARG A 146 -6.08 18.09 -5.63
CA ARG A 146 -6.29 19.13 -6.64
C ARG A 146 -6.95 20.37 -6.03
N SER A 147 -8.00 20.17 -5.23
CA SER A 147 -8.69 21.26 -4.54
C SER A 147 -7.76 22.04 -3.60
N ARG A 148 -6.83 21.35 -2.92
CA ARG A 148 -5.90 21.95 -1.96
C ARG A 148 -4.80 22.73 -2.68
N ILE A 149 -4.27 22.19 -3.78
CA ILE A 149 -3.32 22.89 -4.66
C ILE A 149 -3.95 24.16 -5.26
N ASP A 150 -5.21 24.09 -5.71
CA ASP A 150 -5.91 25.27 -6.22
C ASP A 150 -6.09 26.34 -5.12
N ARG A 151 -6.42 25.95 -3.88
CA ARG A 151 -6.46 26.88 -2.74
C ARG A 151 -5.10 27.50 -2.44
N LEU A 152 -4.02 26.70 -2.45
CA LEU A 152 -2.65 27.16 -2.24
C LEU A 152 -2.26 28.22 -3.28
N LYS A 153 -2.61 27.99 -4.55
CA LYS A 153 -2.40 28.92 -5.66
C LYS A 153 -3.11 30.25 -5.44
N HIS A 154 -4.39 30.22 -5.03
CA HIS A 154 -5.16 31.43 -4.72
C HIS A 154 -4.54 32.21 -3.55
N ARG A 155 -4.09 31.52 -2.49
CA ARG A 155 -3.46 32.15 -1.32
C ARG A 155 -2.13 32.81 -1.69
N ALA A 156 -1.26 32.13 -2.44
CA ALA A 156 0.00 32.69 -2.92
C ALA A 156 -0.21 33.95 -3.79
N GLN A 157 -1.29 33.97 -4.60
CA GLN A 157 -1.66 35.14 -5.39
C GLN A 157 -2.18 36.30 -4.51
N SER A 158 -2.94 36.00 -3.45
CA SER A 158 -3.47 37.04 -2.56
C SER A 158 -2.36 37.83 -1.84
N LEU A 159 -1.25 37.19 -1.46
CA LEU A 159 -0.08 37.86 -0.87
C LEU A 159 0.59 38.87 -1.81
N LEU A 160 0.48 38.68 -3.13
CA LEU A 160 1.03 39.63 -4.11
C LEU A 160 0.12 40.86 -4.29
N THR A 161 -1.16 40.76 -3.91
CA THR A 161 -2.14 41.85 -4.08
C THR A 161 -2.18 42.81 -2.89
N THR A 162 -1.59 42.45 -1.76
CA THR A 162 -1.41 43.36 -0.61
C THR A 162 -0.31 44.38 -0.91
N ALA A 163 -0.64 45.67 -0.90
CA ALA A 163 0.24 46.75 -1.31
C ALA A 163 0.82 47.54 -0.11
N PRO A 164 2.11 47.95 -0.16
CA PRO A 164 3.16 47.49 -1.08
C PRO A 164 3.71 46.11 -0.67
N PRO A 165 4.01 45.21 -1.63
CA PRO A 165 4.49 43.87 -1.31
C PRO A 165 5.92 43.92 -0.76
N ASP A 166 6.15 43.27 0.38
CA ASP A 166 7.48 43.01 0.91
C ASP A 166 8.26 42.14 -0.12
N PRO A 167 9.53 42.47 -0.47
CA PRO A 167 10.35 41.59 -1.30
C PRO A 167 10.42 40.14 -0.79
N ALA A 168 10.33 39.92 0.52
CA ALA A 168 10.26 38.59 1.11
C ALA A 168 8.98 37.84 0.71
N ASP A 169 7.84 38.52 0.65
CA ASP A 169 6.56 37.95 0.23
C ASP A 169 6.55 37.64 -1.27
N ALA A 170 7.15 38.53 -2.07
CA ALA A 170 7.32 38.28 -3.51
C ALA A 170 8.18 37.04 -3.79
N ALA A 171 9.27 36.86 -3.04
CA ALA A 171 10.13 35.67 -3.14
C ALA A 171 9.40 34.39 -2.69
N LEU A 172 8.68 34.45 -1.57
CA LEU A 172 7.88 33.31 -1.09
C LEU A 172 6.78 32.91 -2.09
N SER A 173 6.00 33.88 -2.59
CA SER A 173 4.97 33.62 -3.60
C SER A 173 5.56 33.11 -4.93
N ALA A 174 6.82 33.42 -5.25
CA ALA A 174 7.50 32.81 -6.40
C ALA A 174 7.87 31.36 -6.14
N SER A 175 8.47 31.06 -4.98
CA SER A 175 8.83 29.69 -4.57
C SER A 175 7.60 28.78 -4.50
N VAL A 176 6.49 29.24 -3.90
CA VAL A 176 5.25 28.45 -3.82
C VAL A 176 4.63 28.20 -5.19
N ARG A 177 4.77 29.12 -6.16
CA ARG A 177 4.28 28.92 -7.53
C ARG A 177 5.09 27.87 -8.29
N GLU A 178 6.41 27.86 -8.07
CA GLU A 178 7.29 26.82 -8.60
C GLU A 178 6.90 25.46 -8.02
N GLU A 179 6.72 25.38 -6.70
CA GLU A 179 6.30 24.17 -6.01
C GLU A 179 4.92 23.67 -6.49
N VAL A 180 3.94 24.56 -6.67
CA VAL A 180 2.63 24.21 -7.24
C VAL A 180 2.77 23.64 -8.65
N THR A 181 3.62 24.24 -9.50
CA THR A 181 3.84 23.77 -10.87
C THR A 181 4.44 22.35 -10.86
N GLU A 182 5.36 22.11 -9.94
CA GLU A 182 5.98 20.80 -9.75
C GLU A 182 4.99 19.75 -9.20
N LEU A 183 4.12 20.13 -8.25
CA LEU A 183 3.03 19.27 -7.76
C LEU A 183 2.03 18.92 -8.87
N GLU A 184 1.64 19.90 -9.69
CA GLU A 184 0.77 19.67 -10.83
C GLU A 184 1.41 18.73 -11.87
N ARG A 185 2.72 18.90 -12.10
CA ARG A 185 3.50 18.02 -12.98
C ARG A 185 3.54 16.60 -12.42
N SER A 186 3.83 16.43 -11.13
CA SER A 186 3.85 15.14 -10.46
C SER A 186 2.49 14.43 -10.56
N LEU A 187 1.38 15.14 -10.29
CA LEU A 187 0.02 14.58 -10.41
C LEU A 187 -0.35 14.18 -11.84
N ALA A 188 0.23 14.83 -12.85
CA ALA A 188 0.00 14.51 -14.25
C ALA A 188 0.84 13.31 -14.73
N GLU A 189 1.93 12.97 -14.03
CA GLU A 189 2.84 11.89 -14.39
C GLU A 189 2.35 10.55 -13.84
N PRO A 190 1.93 9.60 -14.69
CA PRO A 190 1.52 8.27 -14.23
C PRO A 190 2.72 7.47 -13.74
N GLY A 191 2.53 6.64 -12.70
CA GLY A 191 3.63 5.92 -12.10
C GLY A 191 3.25 5.02 -10.92
N GLU A 192 4.25 4.27 -10.45
CA GLU A 192 4.13 3.35 -9.30
C GLU A 192 3.72 4.02 -7.98
N PRO A 193 4.15 5.27 -7.67
CA PRO A 193 3.73 5.94 -6.43
C PRO A 193 2.21 6.06 -6.31
N TRP A 194 1.48 6.24 -7.41
CA TRP A 194 0.02 6.37 -7.39
C TRP A 194 -0.68 5.04 -7.13
N VAL A 195 -0.23 3.97 -7.80
CA VAL A 195 -0.78 2.62 -7.62
C VAL A 195 -0.57 2.12 -6.20
N SER A 196 0.65 2.31 -5.67
CA SER A 196 1.03 1.91 -4.31
C SER A 196 0.45 2.82 -3.22
N GLY A 197 -0.04 4.02 -3.58
CA GLY A 197 -0.58 5.02 -2.67
C GLY A 197 0.45 5.96 -2.04
N SER A 198 1.76 5.67 -2.15
CA SER A 198 2.81 6.50 -1.55
C SER A 198 2.91 7.89 -2.17
N GLY A 199 2.60 8.03 -3.46
CA GLY A 199 2.64 9.30 -4.19
C GLY A 199 1.68 10.34 -3.61
N TYR A 200 0.50 9.92 -3.14
CA TYR A 200 -0.45 10.81 -2.49
C TYR A 200 0.08 11.34 -1.17
N ILE A 201 0.71 10.48 -0.36
CA ILE A 201 1.25 10.86 0.95
C ILE A 201 2.39 11.87 0.77
N GLU A 202 3.31 11.59 -0.17
CA GLU A 202 4.42 12.49 -0.48
C GLU A 202 3.92 13.85 -0.98
N THR A 203 2.97 13.84 -1.92
CA THR A 203 2.41 15.07 -2.50
C THR A 203 1.62 15.87 -1.45
N TRP A 204 0.90 15.19 -0.56
CA TRP A 204 0.21 15.85 0.55
C TRP A 204 1.19 16.50 1.52
N GLY A 205 2.29 15.84 1.86
CA GLY A 205 3.36 16.40 2.68
C GLY A 205 3.95 17.68 2.08
N ARG A 206 4.24 17.67 0.78
CA ARG A 206 4.73 18.85 0.05
C ARG A 206 3.72 20.00 0.01
N VAL A 207 2.44 19.69 -0.20
CA VAL A 207 1.35 20.70 -0.14
C VAL A 207 1.28 21.32 1.26
N GLN A 208 1.34 20.51 2.32
CA GLN A 208 1.30 20.99 3.70
C GLN A 208 2.52 21.84 4.04
N GLU A 209 3.70 21.47 3.56
CA GLU A 209 4.91 22.28 3.71
C GLU A 209 4.74 23.66 3.08
N ALA A 210 4.31 23.73 1.82
CA ALA A 210 4.05 25.00 1.16
C ALA A 210 2.95 25.83 1.85
N GLU A 211 1.91 25.19 2.38
CA GLU A 211 0.87 25.87 3.16
C GLU A 211 1.40 26.46 4.47
N ARG A 212 2.31 25.76 5.16
CA ARG A 212 2.97 26.27 6.38
C ARG A 212 3.83 27.48 6.08
N ASP A 213 4.59 27.46 4.99
CA ASP A 213 5.43 28.59 4.61
C ASP A 213 4.59 29.83 4.31
N LEU A 214 3.46 29.66 3.60
CA LEU A 214 2.47 30.73 3.41
C LEU A 214 1.84 31.16 4.73
N LEU A 215 1.52 30.23 5.63
CA LEU A 215 0.90 30.53 6.93
C LEU A 215 1.83 31.38 7.80
N ALA A 216 3.13 31.07 7.85
CA ALA A 216 4.11 31.82 8.62
C ALA A 216 4.14 33.30 8.25
N ARG A 217 3.92 33.62 6.97
CA ARG A 217 3.88 35.00 6.43
C ARG A 217 2.49 35.60 6.22
N SER A 218 1.44 34.86 6.54
CA SER A 218 0.07 35.37 6.40
C SER A 218 -0.23 36.46 7.42
N ASP A 219 -1.32 37.20 7.22
CA ASP A 219 -1.78 38.17 8.21
C ASP A 219 -2.12 37.49 9.55
N VAL A 220 -2.11 38.28 10.63
CA VAL A 220 -2.39 37.81 12.00
C VAL A 220 -3.73 37.07 12.07
N SER A 221 -4.77 37.58 11.41
CA SER A 221 -6.11 36.98 11.51
C SER A 221 -6.17 35.59 10.88
N THR A 222 -5.46 35.39 9.76
CA THR A 222 -5.34 34.09 9.12
C THR A 222 -4.56 33.09 9.97
N VAL A 223 -3.47 33.50 10.63
CA VAL A 223 -2.72 32.60 11.53
C VAL A 223 -3.52 32.24 12.78
N VAL A 224 -4.20 33.21 13.38
CA VAL A 224 -5.10 32.97 14.51
C VAL A 224 -6.24 32.03 14.11
N ALA A 225 -6.87 32.24 12.95
CA ALA A 225 -7.93 31.37 12.45
C ALA A 225 -7.44 29.92 12.24
N ALA A 226 -6.25 29.73 11.67
CA ALA A 226 -5.65 28.41 11.53
C ALA A 226 -5.39 27.75 12.90
N GLY A 227 -4.83 28.51 13.86
CA GLY A 227 -4.62 28.02 15.22
C GLY A 227 -5.91 27.60 15.92
N LEU A 228 -6.98 28.40 15.80
CA LEU A 228 -8.30 28.06 16.36
C LEU A 228 -8.91 26.82 15.70
N TYR A 229 -8.75 26.67 14.38
CA TYR A 229 -9.19 25.47 13.65
C TYR A 229 -8.44 24.22 14.12
N ASP A 230 -7.12 24.31 14.30
CA ASP A 230 -6.32 23.20 14.81
C ASP A 230 -6.61 22.89 16.28
N MET A 231 -7.01 23.87 17.10
CA MET A 231 -7.52 23.61 18.44
C MET A 231 -8.80 22.77 18.41
N LEU A 232 -9.68 22.97 17.42
CA LEU A 232 -10.86 22.13 17.23
C LEU A 232 -10.47 20.71 16.80
N ARG A 233 -9.49 20.56 15.91
CA ARG A 233 -8.94 19.25 15.51
C ARG A 233 -8.27 18.50 16.64
N LEU A 234 -7.56 19.22 17.51
CA LEU A 234 -6.96 18.65 18.71
C LEU A 234 -8.03 18.29 19.74
N ARG A 235 -9.24 18.84 19.68
CA ARG A 235 -10.28 18.54 20.67
C ARG A 235 -10.92 17.18 20.36
N GLY A 236 -10.62 16.20 21.21
CA GLY A 236 -11.19 14.84 21.07
C GLY A 236 -10.39 13.92 20.17
N SER A 237 -9.24 14.37 19.64
CA SER A 237 -8.31 13.50 18.93
C SER A 237 -7.52 12.60 19.89
N ASP A 238 -6.98 11.52 19.32
CA ASP A 238 -6.07 10.57 19.98
C ASP A 238 -4.59 10.93 19.78
N ILE A 239 -4.29 12.21 19.49
CA ILE A 239 -2.91 12.70 19.31
C ILE A 239 -2.17 12.66 20.66
N ALA A 240 -0.94 12.14 20.67
CA ALA A 240 -0.10 12.15 21.86
C ALA A 240 0.15 13.59 22.34
N ASP A 241 0.18 13.81 23.65
CA ASP A 241 0.39 15.13 24.26
C ASP A 241 -0.62 16.21 23.83
N ARG A 242 -1.82 15.81 23.39
CA ARG A 242 -2.92 16.69 22.97
C ARG A 242 -3.15 17.89 23.88
N GLU A 243 -3.18 17.69 25.20
CA GLU A 243 -3.39 18.78 26.16
C GLU A 243 -2.21 19.77 26.18
N ALA A 244 -0.99 19.29 26.01
CA ALA A 244 0.19 20.14 25.90
C ALA A 244 0.20 20.91 24.57
N LEU A 245 -0.19 20.26 23.47
CA LEU A 245 -0.37 20.91 22.16
C LEU A 245 -1.47 21.97 22.21
N LEU A 246 -2.61 21.70 22.85
CA LEU A 246 -3.69 22.68 23.05
C LEU A 246 -3.20 23.87 23.87
N ALA A 247 -2.49 23.62 24.97
CA ALA A 247 -1.93 24.69 25.80
C ALA A 247 -0.89 25.52 25.03
N GLY A 248 -0.01 24.87 24.25
CA GLY A 248 0.94 25.53 23.37
C GLY A 248 0.26 26.37 22.30
N MET A 249 -0.81 25.86 21.68
CA MET A 249 -1.57 26.58 20.65
C MET A 249 -2.25 27.82 21.23
N ARG A 250 -2.85 27.72 22.43
CA ARG A 250 -3.40 28.88 23.15
C ARG A 250 -2.33 29.93 23.45
N ALA A 251 -1.16 29.50 23.92
CA ALA A 251 -0.04 30.40 24.19
C ALA A 251 0.44 31.10 22.91
N GLY A 252 0.62 30.35 21.83
CA GLY A 252 1.01 30.89 20.52
C GLY A 252 0.00 31.92 20.01
N VAL A 253 -1.29 31.59 20.03
CA VAL A 253 -2.37 32.49 19.60
C VAL A 253 -2.41 33.78 20.44
N ARG A 254 -2.20 33.71 21.77
CA ARG A 254 -2.12 34.89 22.65
C ARG A 254 -0.89 35.76 22.38
N GLU A 255 0.24 35.15 22.02
CA GLU A 255 1.45 35.90 21.65
C GLU A 255 1.27 36.67 20.32
N ILE A 256 0.46 36.13 19.40
CA ILE A 256 0.14 36.79 18.13
C ILE A 256 -0.95 37.87 18.32
N ASP A 257 -2.05 37.55 18.99
CA ASP A 257 -3.15 38.48 19.29
C ASP A 257 -3.46 38.45 20.79
N PRO A 258 -2.99 39.45 21.58
CA PRO A 258 -3.31 39.55 22.99
C PRO A 258 -4.82 39.64 23.28
N GLY A 259 -5.63 40.06 22.30
CA GLY A 259 -7.08 40.09 22.38
C GLY A 259 -7.77 38.76 22.08
N ALA A 260 -7.02 37.69 21.76
CA ALA A 260 -7.58 36.40 21.34
C ALA A 260 -8.40 35.69 22.43
N ASP A 261 -8.28 36.09 23.70
CA ASP A 261 -9.08 35.54 24.80
C ASP A 261 -10.59 35.58 24.51
N ARG A 262 -11.07 36.59 23.76
CA ARG A 262 -12.48 36.67 23.34
C ARG A 262 -12.96 35.49 22.50
N TYR A 263 -12.04 34.83 21.78
CA TYR A 263 -12.34 33.65 20.96
C TYR A 263 -12.06 32.34 21.71
N LEU A 264 -11.06 32.35 22.60
CA LEU A 264 -10.66 31.18 23.38
C LEU A 264 -11.70 30.79 24.44
N VAL A 265 -12.40 31.75 25.05
CA VAL A 265 -13.44 31.49 26.05
C VAL A 265 -14.57 30.60 25.50
N GLY A 266 -14.93 30.74 24.23
CA GLY A 266 -15.93 29.87 23.58
C GLY A 266 -15.46 28.43 23.40
N LEU A 267 -14.14 28.21 23.32
CA LEU A 267 -13.54 26.88 23.18
C LEU A 267 -13.35 26.17 24.55
N GLU A 268 -13.39 26.91 25.66
CA GLU A 268 -13.14 26.43 27.04
C GLU A 268 -14.34 25.77 27.75
N ILE A 269 -15.50 25.57 27.10
CA ILE A 269 -16.74 25.08 27.75
C ILE A 269 -16.69 23.57 28.14
N LEU A 270 -15.52 23.00 28.41
CA LEU A 270 -15.41 21.75 29.16
C LEU A 270 -14.41 21.98 30.32
N PRO A 271 -14.83 21.74 31.59
CA PRO A 271 -13.93 21.91 32.72
C PRO A 271 -12.72 20.97 32.55
N PRO A 272 -11.51 21.41 32.95
CA PRO A 272 -10.32 20.58 32.86
C PRO A 272 -10.57 19.30 33.64
N SER A 273 -10.54 18.15 32.96
CA SER A 273 -10.50 16.85 33.60
C SER A 273 -9.14 16.71 34.28
N ASN A 274 -9.04 17.24 35.50
CA ASN A 274 -8.00 16.96 36.50
C ASN A 274 -6.55 16.94 35.96
N THR A 275 -6.08 18.05 35.39
CA THR A 275 -4.68 18.24 34.98
C THR A 275 -3.94 19.12 35.98
N THR A 276 -3.59 18.58 37.15
CA THR A 276 -2.73 19.24 38.15
C THR A 276 -1.22 19.02 37.92
N GLY A 277 -0.82 18.47 36.77
CA GLY A 277 0.58 18.21 36.42
C GLY A 277 1.00 18.88 35.12
N TRP A 278 1.14 20.22 35.11
CA TRP A 278 1.74 20.95 33.99
C TRP A 278 3.15 21.37 34.39
N GLN A 279 4.19 20.76 33.81
CA GLN A 279 5.57 21.19 34.01
C GLN A 279 5.97 22.19 32.92
N PRO A 280 6.33 23.44 33.27
CA PRO A 280 6.83 24.45 32.32
C PRO A 280 8.01 23.98 31.44
N ASP A 281 8.73 22.98 31.90
CA ASP A 281 9.88 22.40 31.19
C ASP A 281 9.49 21.61 29.93
N ALA A 282 8.28 21.04 29.86
CA ALA A 282 7.80 20.33 28.67
C ALA A 282 7.56 21.31 27.50
N VAL A 283 6.95 22.47 27.79
CA VAL A 283 6.77 23.54 26.79
C VAL A 283 8.12 24.13 26.40
N ARG A 284 9.03 24.37 27.36
CA ARG A 284 10.38 24.84 27.04
C ARG A 284 11.15 23.84 26.18
N ARG A 285 11.04 22.53 26.45
CA ARG A 285 11.64 21.48 25.62
C ARG A 285 11.07 21.51 24.21
N LEU A 286 9.75 21.50 24.05
CA LEU A 286 9.10 21.48 22.74
C LEU A 286 9.43 22.75 21.94
N VAL A 287 9.42 23.93 22.59
CA VAL A 287 9.88 25.19 21.98
C VAL A 287 11.36 25.14 21.62
N SER A 288 12.22 24.58 22.48
CA SER A 288 13.65 24.46 22.18
C SER A 288 13.94 23.47 21.04
N GLU A 289 13.21 22.35 20.97
CA GLU A 289 13.35 21.36 19.90
C GLU A 289 12.88 21.93 18.56
N VAL A 290 11.75 22.65 18.54
CA VAL A 290 11.26 23.33 17.34
C VAL A 290 12.23 24.42 16.88
N LEU A 291 12.74 25.27 17.79
CA LEU A 291 13.70 26.32 17.46
C LEU A 291 15.06 25.78 17.02
N VAL A 292 15.49 24.62 17.53
CA VAL A 292 16.72 23.95 17.09
C VAL A 292 16.56 23.40 15.67
N LEU A 293 15.42 22.78 15.36
CA LEU A 293 15.12 22.28 14.01
C LEU A 293 15.05 23.40 12.97
N GLU A 294 14.48 24.55 13.33
CA GLU A 294 14.41 25.73 12.44
C GLU A 294 15.81 26.32 12.17
N ARG A 295 16.68 26.36 13.19
CA ARG A 295 18.06 26.84 13.05
C ARG A 295 18.91 25.93 12.15
N VAL A 296 18.74 24.61 12.28
CA VAL A 296 19.43 23.63 11.42
C VAL A 296 18.96 23.75 9.96
N GLY A 297 17.67 24.03 9.73
CA GLY A 297 17.13 24.29 8.38
C GLY A 297 17.63 25.59 7.75
N GLN A 298 17.86 26.65 8.54
CA GLN A 298 18.40 27.92 8.00
C GLN A 298 19.91 27.85 7.70
N GLU A 299 20.70 27.10 8.46
CA GLU A 299 22.14 26.97 8.24
C GLU A 299 22.50 26.11 7.01
N THR A 300 21.66 25.15 6.64
CA THR A 300 21.85 24.34 5.41
C THR A 300 21.54 25.13 4.14
N VAL A 301 20.48 25.95 4.14
CA VAL A 301 20.12 26.81 3.00
C VAL A 301 21.13 27.95 2.78
N GLY A 302 21.78 28.43 3.84
CA GLY A 302 22.79 29.49 3.75
C GLY A 302 24.14 29.07 3.18
N ARG A 303 24.44 27.77 3.10
CA ARG A 303 25.80 27.27 2.75
C ARG A 303 25.93 26.73 1.33
N GLU A 304 24.83 26.44 0.63
CA GLU A 304 24.88 25.93 -0.76
C GLU A 304 24.92 27.03 -1.85
N SER A 305 24.82 28.32 -1.48
CA SER A 305 24.83 29.42 -2.46
C SER A 305 26.22 30.00 -2.77
N SER A 306 27.31 29.30 -2.46
CA SER A 306 28.65 29.76 -2.82
C SER A 306 29.53 28.60 -3.29
N THR A 307 29.95 28.70 -4.56
CA THR A 307 30.83 27.81 -5.34
C THR A 307 30.21 26.55 -5.95
N VAL A 308 29.58 26.74 -7.11
CA VAL A 308 29.33 25.66 -8.09
C VAL A 308 30.64 25.34 -8.80
N THR A 309 31.16 24.12 -8.60
CA THR A 309 32.03 23.42 -9.55
C THR A 309 31.47 22.01 -9.71
N PRO A 310 31.28 21.47 -10.93
CA PRO A 310 30.58 20.21 -11.12
C PRO A 310 31.55 19.05 -10.86
N VAL A 311 31.28 18.22 -9.84
CA VAL A 311 31.98 16.95 -9.63
C VAL A 311 30.98 15.81 -9.51
N ALA A 312 31.26 14.80 -10.33
CA ALA A 312 30.74 13.45 -10.45
C ALA A 312 29.84 12.91 -9.32
N SER A 313 28.76 12.27 -9.78
CA SER A 313 27.84 11.42 -9.04
C SER A 313 28.53 10.42 -8.10
N VAL A 314 28.44 10.69 -6.80
CA VAL A 314 28.77 9.73 -5.75
C VAL A 314 27.55 8.83 -5.52
N ARG A 315 27.72 7.57 -5.89
CA ARG A 315 26.78 6.47 -5.66
C ARG A 315 26.82 6.09 -4.18
N VAL A 316 25.81 6.46 -3.41
CA VAL A 316 25.64 6.02 -2.02
C VAL A 316 25.26 4.54 -2.02
N THR A 317 26.17 3.70 -1.51
CA THR A 317 25.90 2.30 -1.18
C THR A 317 25.19 2.28 0.18
N SER A 318 23.92 1.89 0.18
CA SER A 318 23.16 1.65 1.41
C SER A 318 23.63 0.33 2.03
N GLY A 319 24.23 0.44 3.22
CA GLY A 319 24.61 -0.68 4.07
C GLY A 319 23.38 -1.41 4.59
N ARG A 320 23.18 -2.62 4.06
CA ARG A 320 22.24 -3.64 4.49
C ARG A 320 22.77 -4.29 5.78
N THR A 321 22.12 -4.07 6.92
CA THR A 321 22.31 -4.92 8.10
C THR A 321 21.31 -6.07 8.03
N GLU A 322 21.83 -7.25 7.67
CA GLU A 322 21.15 -8.53 7.87
C GLU A 322 21.21 -8.88 9.36
N SER A 323 20.06 -9.24 9.92
CA SER A 323 19.96 -9.88 11.24
C SER A 323 19.01 -11.06 11.09
N ALA A 324 19.59 -12.26 11.02
CA ALA A 324 18.89 -13.54 11.13
C ALA A 324 19.55 -14.38 12.24
N ALA A 325 18.72 -14.78 13.19
CA ALA A 325 18.67 -16.03 13.95
C ALA A 325 19.93 -16.64 14.62
N GLY A 326 19.82 -16.86 15.94
CA GLY A 326 19.73 -18.22 16.51
C GLY A 326 20.99 -18.93 17.03
N ASP A 327 21.08 -19.03 18.36
CA ASP A 327 21.56 -20.13 19.23
C ASP A 327 22.97 -20.74 19.10
N ALA A 328 23.76 -20.68 20.19
CA ALA A 328 24.42 -21.84 20.84
C ALA A 328 25.22 -21.46 22.10
N GLU A 329 25.22 -22.39 23.07
CA GLU A 329 25.91 -22.43 24.38
C GLU A 329 27.45 -22.61 24.32
N ALA A 330 28.05 -22.62 25.53
CA ALA A 330 29.45 -22.84 25.96
C ALA A 330 30.29 -21.55 26.00
N GLY A 331 30.96 -21.16 27.08
CA GLY A 331 31.64 -21.92 28.14
C GLY A 331 33.09 -21.39 28.19
N ASP A 332 33.62 -21.19 29.41
CA ASP A 332 35.02 -20.80 29.76
C ASP A 332 35.29 -19.28 29.77
N ASP A 333 35.43 -18.62 30.92
CA ASP A 333 36.46 -18.70 31.98
C ASP A 333 37.83 -18.15 31.52
N GLU A 334 38.03 -16.84 31.67
CA GLU A 334 39.32 -16.22 31.97
C GLU A 334 39.14 -14.76 32.42
N SER A 335 39.27 -14.52 33.74
CA SER A 335 39.90 -13.30 34.29
C SER A 335 41.41 -13.59 34.43
N PRO A 336 42.36 -12.65 34.70
CA PRO A 336 42.27 -11.23 35.13
C PRO A 336 43.35 -10.35 34.36
N PRO A 337 43.91 -9.19 34.80
CA PRO A 337 43.74 -8.49 36.07
C PRO A 337 43.60 -6.96 36.09
N ILE A 338 43.14 -6.57 37.27
CA ILE A 338 43.20 -5.29 37.98
C ILE A 338 44.58 -4.62 37.91
N LEU A 339 44.62 -3.33 37.57
CA LEU A 339 45.64 -2.38 37.99
C LEU A 339 45.00 -1.04 38.39
N ALA A 340 45.53 -0.50 39.48
CA ALA A 340 45.01 0.59 40.31
C ALA A 340 45.45 2.00 39.80
N PRO A 341 45.10 3.10 40.50
CA PRO A 341 44.91 4.43 39.92
C PRO A 341 46.20 5.26 39.86
N GLY A 342 46.42 5.92 38.72
CA GLY A 342 47.46 6.93 38.54
C GLY A 342 46.84 8.32 38.51
N GLY A 343 47.08 9.11 39.56
CA GLY A 343 46.72 10.52 39.60
C GLY A 343 47.61 11.36 38.69
N THR A 344 46.99 12.32 38.01
CA THR A 344 47.67 13.54 37.56
C THR A 344 46.83 14.74 37.97
N SER A 345 47.36 15.44 38.95
CA SER A 345 46.97 16.77 39.38
C SER A 345 47.13 17.73 38.19
N SER A 346 46.02 18.20 37.64
CA SER A 346 46.01 19.35 36.74
C SER A 346 45.35 20.51 37.47
N THR A 347 46.18 21.46 37.89
CA THR A 347 45.80 22.78 38.37
C THR A 347 45.03 23.53 37.28
N SER A 348 43.71 23.60 37.41
CA SER A 348 42.90 24.54 36.64
C SER A 348 43.23 25.98 37.07
N PRO A 349 43.62 26.86 36.14
CA PRO A 349 43.66 28.29 36.41
C PRO A 349 42.22 28.79 36.56
N THR A 350 41.97 29.54 37.64
CA THR A 350 40.78 30.37 37.83
C THR A 350 40.58 31.25 36.58
N PRO A 351 39.50 31.08 35.80
CA PRO A 351 39.19 32.03 34.75
C PRO A 351 38.62 33.28 35.42
N ALA A 352 39.38 34.36 35.32
CA ALA A 352 38.92 35.70 35.62
C ALA A 352 37.68 36.01 34.77
N GLY A 353 36.70 36.68 35.40
CA GLY A 353 35.40 37.09 34.87
C GLY A 353 35.32 37.22 33.36
N GLU A 354 34.80 36.17 32.73
CA GLU A 354 34.38 36.18 31.34
C GLU A 354 32.98 36.80 31.29
N ALA A 355 32.89 37.98 30.68
CA ALA A 355 31.65 38.72 30.52
C ALA A 355 30.59 37.82 29.89
N VAL A 356 29.45 37.67 30.57
CA VAL A 356 28.26 36.96 30.07
C VAL A 356 27.99 37.46 28.64
N PRO A 357 28.17 36.63 27.60
CA PRO A 357 27.93 37.03 26.22
C PRO A 357 26.47 37.49 26.09
N GLY A 358 26.30 38.67 25.49
CA GLY A 358 25.06 39.43 25.46
C GLY A 358 23.81 38.58 25.22
N ALA A 359 22.77 38.86 26.00
CA ALA A 359 21.45 38.29 25.85
C ALA A 359 21.05 38.28 24.36
N VAL A 360 20.87 37.08 23.81
CA VAL A 360 20.38 36.90 22.44
C VAL A 360 19.10 37.74 22.31
N PRO A 361 19.02 38.68 21.34
CA PRO A 361 17.83 39.49 21.14
C PRO A 361 16.62 38.57 21.04
N GLN A 362 15.69 38.70 21.99
CA GLN A 362 14.47 37.89 21.94
C GLN A 362 13.71 38.30 20.69
N ALA A 363 13.36 37.32 19.85
CA ALA A 363 12.49 37.55 18.71
C ALA A 363 11.18 38.23 19.19
N PRO A 364 10.57 39.11 18.37
CA PRO A 364 9.29 39.71 18.68
C PRO A 364 8.27 38.64 19.09
N ALA A 365 7.41 38.96 20.07
CA ALA A 365 6.41 38.01 20.58
C ALA A 365 5.54 37.42 19.46
N GLU A 366 5.15 38.24 18.48
CA GLU A 366 4.39 37.78 17.31
C GLU A 366 5.14 36.69 16.51
N THR A 367 6.44 36.88 16.25
CA THR A 367 7.27 35.90 15.53
C THR A 367 7.35 34.58 16.28
N ARG A 368 7.50 34.63 17.61
CA ARG A 368 7.50 33.43 18.45
C ARG A 368 6.14 32.74 18.45
N GLY A 369 5.06 33.50 18.59
CA GLY A 369 3.70 32.97 18.53
C GLY A 369 3.41 32.28 17.21
N ARG A 370 3.82 32.88 16.08
CA ARG A 370 3.71 32.27 14.73
C ARG A 370 4.49 30.97 14.63
N ALA A 371 5.74 30.95 15.10
CA ALA A 371 6.56 29.74 15.11
C ALA A 371 5.92 28.61 15.93
N ILE A 372 5.31 28.92 17.08
CA ILE A 372 4.56 27.95 17.90
C ILE A 372 3.35 27.40 17.14
N VAL A 373 2.52 28.27 16.55
CA VAL A 373 1.33 27.86 15.80
C VAL A 373 1.72 26.97 14.61
N CYS A 374 2.69 27.40 13.79
CA CYS A 374 3.19 26.63 12.66
C CYS A 374 3.83 25.29 13.08
N GLY A 375 4.55 25.28 14.20
CA GLY A 375 5.15 24.06 14.75
C GLY A 375 4.10 23.03 15.18
N ILE A 376 3.03 23.46 15.85
CA ILE A 376 1.93 22.57 16.24
C ILE A 376 1.13 22.12 15.01
N HIS A 377 0.88 23.02 14.06
CA HIS A 377 0.24 22.67 12.78
C HIS A 377 1.00 21.54 12.08
N ARG A 378 2.34 21.63 12.04
CA ARG A 378 3.21 20.58 11.53
C ARG A 378 3.01 19.24 12.26
N ILE A 379 3.01 19.24 13.59
CA ILE A 379 2.85 18.00 14.38
C ILE A 379 1.50 17.32 14.06
N ILE A 380 0.42 18.10 13.95
CA ILE A 380 -0.91 17.57 13.63
C ILE A 380 -0.93 16.95 12.22
N ASP A 381 -0.29 17.62 11.26
CA ASP A 381 -0.26 17.18 9.88
C ASP A 381 0.68 15.98 9.65
N GLU A 382 1.83 15.91 10.34
CA GLU A 382 2.70 14.74 10.40
C GLU A 382 1.95 13.53 10.98
N TYR A 383 1.23 13.72 12.10
CA TYR A 383 0.39 12.67 12.69
C TYR A 383 -0.64 12.12 11.70
N ARG A 384 -1.35 12.99 10.96
CA ARG A 384 -2.32 12.53 9.95
C ARG A 384 -1.64 11.81 8.79
N ASN A 385 -0.49 12.29 8.32
CA ASN A 385 0.27 11.63 7.26
C ASN A 385 0.72 10.23 7.68
N ASP A 386 1.13 10.06 8.93
CA ASP A 386 1.49 8.75 9.48
C ASP A 386 0.30 7.80 9.54
N LEU A 387 -0.89 8.29 9.91
CA LEU A 387 -2.13 7.50 9.87
C LEU A 387 -2.47 7.06 8.43
N TRP A 388 -2.38 7.98 7.47
CA TRP A 388 -2.57 7.64 6.06
C TRP A 388 -1.52 6.65 5.54
N ALA A 389 -0.25 6.82 5.92
CA ALA A 389 0.82 5.90 5.58
C ALA A 389 0.61 4.50 6.20
N ASN A 390 0.05 4.42 7.41
CA ASN A 390 -0.33 3.16 8.03
C ASN A 390 -1.43 2.45 7.22
N LEU A 391 -2.46 3.18 6.75
CA LEU A 391 -3.53 2.61 5.91
C LEU A 391 -3.00 2.09 4.57
N VAL A 392 -2.17 2.89 3.89
CA VAL A 392 -1.53 2.48 2.63
C VAL A 392 -0.63 1.25 2.82
N ARG A 393 0.15 1.20 3.90
CA ARG A 393 0.97 0.02 4.26
C ARG A 393 0.11 -1.21 4.55
N ALA A 394 -1.02 -1.04 5.25
CA ALA A 394 -1.96 -2.14 5.51
C ALA A 394 -2.56 -2.70 4.21
N ARG A 395 -2.98 -1.84 3.28
CA ARG A 395 -3.44 -2.21 1.94
C ARG A 395 -2.37 -3.02 1.19
N ASN A 396 -1.15 -2.49 1.08
CA ASN A 396 -0.08 -3.15 0.35
C ASN A 396 0.32 -4.50 0.97
N ARG A 397 0.31 -4.60 2.31
CA ARG A 397 0.54 -5.87 3.02
C ARG A 397 -0.57 -6.88 2.73
N LEU A 398 -1.83 -6.46 2.75
CA LEU A 398 -2.97 -7.33 2.44
C LEU A 398 -2.88 -7.87 1.01
N LEU A 399 -2.59 -6.99 0.04
CA LEU A 399 -2.40 -7.38 -1.36
C LEU A 399 -1.25 -8.38 -1.52
N ALA A 400 -0.12 -8.15 -0.85
CA ALA A 400 1.02 -9.07 -0.86
C ALA A 400 0.68 -10.44 -0.25
N THR A 401 0.00 -10.48 0.89
CA THR A 401 -0.44 -11.75 1.51
C THR A 401 -1.44 -12.50 0.64
N THR A 402 -2.32 -11.77 -0.05
CA THR A 402 -3.29 -12.35 -0.98
C THR A 402 -2.61 -12.96 -2.19
N PHE A 403 -1.60 -12.29 -2.74
CA PHE A 403 -0.78 -12.84 -3.82
C PHE A 403 -0.10 -14.15 -3.41
N ILE A 404 0.49 -14.20 -2.21
CA ILE A 404 1.10 -15.44 -1.68
C ILE A 404 0.05 -16.54 -1.50
N GLY A 405 -1.12 -16.21 -0.95
CA GLY A 405 -2.23 -17.16 -0.81
C GLY A 405 -2.71 -17.70 -2.16
N GLY A 406 -2.87 -16.82 -3.15
CA GLY A 406 -3.21 -17.20 -4.52
C GLY A 406 -2.16 -18.10 -5.17
N LEU A 407 -0.87 -17.83 -4.94
CA LEU A 407 0.22 -18.67 -5.44
C LEU A 407 0.18 -20.06 -4.80
N LEU A 408 -0.05 -20.15 -3.50
CA LEU A 408 -0.21 -21.43 -2.81
C LEU A 408 -1.42 -22.21 -3.35
N ALA A 409 -2.56 -21.55 -3.54
CA ALA A 409 -3.74 -22.16 -4.14
C ALA A 409 -3.45 -22.67 -5.56
N TYR A 410 -2.74 -21.88 -6.39
CA TYR A 410 -2.33 -22.29 -7.73
C TYR A 410 -1.42 -23.52 -7.71
N LEU A 411 -0.44 -23.58 -6.79
CA LEU A 411 0.44 -24.74 -6.65
C LEU A 411 -0.34 -26.00 -6.25
N ILE A 412 -1.32 -25.89 -5.35
CA ILE A 412 -2.18 -27.01 -4.95
C ILE A 412 -3.00 -27.51 -6.14
N VAL A 413 -3.61 -26.61 -6.92
CA VAL A 413 -4.31 -26.97 -8.16
C VAL A 413 -3.36 -27.62 -9.15
N GLY A 414 -2.15 -27.08 -9.32
CA GLY A 414 -1.15 -27.66 -10.22
C GLY A 414 -0.76 -29.08 -9.84
N LEU A 415 -0.56 -29.37 -8.55
CA LEU A 415 -0.31 -30.72 -8.06
C LEU A 415 -1.50 -31.65 -8.30
N ALA A 416 -2.73 -31.18 -8.07
CA ALA A 416 -3.95 -31.93 -8.36
C ALA A 416 -4.06 -32.30 -9.86
N LEU A 417 -3.77 -31.36 -10.76
CA LEU A 417 -3.78 -31.61 -12.20
C LEU A 417 -2.68 -32.58 -12.63
N MET A 418 -1.47 -32.46 -12.06
CA MET A 418 -0.35 -33.38 -12.34
C MET A 418 -0.66 -34.83 -11.93
N GLN A 419 -1.46 -35.02 -10.88
CA GLN A 419 -1.90 -36.34 -10.41
C GLN A 419 -3.06 -36.92 -11.23
N SER A 420 -3.55 -36.21 -12.27
CA SER A 420 -4.68 -36.64 -13.10
C SER A 420 -5.93 -36.99 -12.28
N ILE A 421 -6.25 -36.13 -11.30
CA ILE A 421 -7.42 -36.30 -10.45
C ILE A 421 -8.70 -36.37 -11.31
N ASP A 422 -9.63 -37.24 -10.90
CA ASP A 422 -10.94 -37.38 -11.51
C ASP A 422 -11.65 -36.01 -11.60
N GLU A 423 -12.17 -35.71 -12.78
CA GLU A 423 -12.86 -34.46 -13.09
C GLU A 423 -14.01 -34.18 -12.13
N ARG A 424 -14.71 -35.22 -11.66
CA ARG A 424 -15.81 -35.08 -10.69
C ARG A 424 -15.32 -34.49 -9.37
N LEU A 425 -14.17 -34.97 -8.88
CA LEU A 425 -13.57 -34.50 -7.64
C LEU A 425 -13.04 -33.08 -7.79
N LEU A 426 -12.49 -32.75 -8.95
CA LEU A 426 -12.01 -31.41 -9.26
C LEU A 426 -13.19 -30.41 -9.30
N VAL A 427 -14.31 -30.79 -9.93
CA VAL A 427 -15.55 -29.99 -9.92
C VAL A 427 -16.09 -29.84 -8.50
N GLY A 428 -16.08 -30.91 -7.70
CA GLY A 428 -16.46 -30.86 -6.29
C GLY A 428 -15.61 -29.86 -5.49
N ALA A 429 -14.28 -29.92 -5.63
CA ALA A 429 -13.36 -28.98 -5.00
C ALA A 429 -13.63 -27.51 -5.43
N TRP A 430 -13.91 -27.27 -6.70
CA TRP A 430 -14.30 -25.95 -7.21
C TRP A 430 -15.60 -25.43 -6.61
N LEU A 431 -16.61 -26.28 -6.50
CA LEU A 431 -17.89 -25.91 -5.89
C LEU A 431 -17.73 -25.57 -4.40
N LEU A 432 -16.92 -26.33 -3.66
CA LEU A 432 -16.60 -26.02 -2.26
C LEU A 432 -15.82 -24.70 -2.12
N TYR A 433 -14.79 -24.49 -2.95
CA TYR A 433 -14.05 -23.23 -2.99
C TYR A 433 -14.98 -22.04 -3.28
N PHE A 434 -15.83 -22.18 -4.30
CA PHE A 434 -16.75 -21.12 -4.70
C PHE A 434 -17.79 -20.82 -3.61
N ALA A 435 -18.34 -21.84 -2.95
CA ALA A 435 -19.26 -21.64 -1.84
C ALA A 435 -18.60 -20.84 -0.70
N GLY A 436 -17.35 -21.17 -0.34
CA GLY A 436 -16.57 -20.41 0.63
C GLY A 436 -16.26 -18.97 0.18
N ALA A 437 -15.82 -18.81 -1.06
CA ALA A 437 -15.51 -17.51 -1.65
C ALA A 437 -16.74 -16.59 -1.70
N LEU A 438 -17.90 -17.13 -2.06
CA LEU A 438 -19.16 -16.41 -2.09
C LEU A 438 -19.60 -15.99 -0.68
N ALA A 439 -19.47 -16.87 0.32
CA ALA A 439 -19.74 -16.51 1.72
C ALA A 439 -18.88 -15.34 2.18
N GLY A 440 -17.57 -15.41 1.91
CA GLY A 440 -16.62 -14.35 2.22
C GLY A 440 -16.93 -13.03 1.48
N LEU A 441 -17.31 -13.10 0.20
CA LEU A 441 -17.69 -11.93 -0.60
C LEU A 441 -18.95 -11.25 -0.04
N LEU A 442 -20.00 -12.03 0.25
CA LEU A 442 -21.25 -11.49 0.80
C LEU A 442 -21.02 -10.83 2.16
N GLN A 443 -20.20 -11.45 3.02
CA GLN A 443 -19.80 -10.86 4.29
C GLN A 443 -19.07 -9.52 4.08
N GLN A 444 -18.12 -9.47 3.14
CA GLN A 444 -17.36 -8.25 2.87
C GLN A 444 -18.25 -7.13 2.30
N LEU A 445 -19.20 -7.47 1.41
CA LEU A 445 -20.18 -6.51 0.89
C LEU A 445 -21.12 -6.00 1.99
N TYR A 446 -21.54 -6.88 2.91
CA TYR A 446 -22.34 -6.50 4.06
C TYR A 446 -21.59 -5.52 4.97
N LEU A 447 -20.33 -5.82 5.31
CA LEU A 447 -19.49 -4.94 6.12
C LEU A 447 -19.25 -3.59 5.41
N ALA A 448 -18.93 -3.63 4.11
CA ALA A 448 -18.77 -2.41 3.31
C ALA A 448 -20.05 -1.57 3.27
N SER A 449 -21.24 -2.19 3.26
CA SER A 449 -22.51 -1.45 3.32
C SER A 449 -22.78 -0.76 4.66
N GLN A 450 -22.11 -1.19 5.74
CA GLN A 450 -22.26 -0.60 7.08
C GLN A 450 -21.24 0.51 7.35
N GLU A 451 -20.17 0.58 6.58
CA GLU A 451 -19.15 1.61 6.76
C GLU A 451 -19.68 2.97 6.28
N ASP A 452 -19.58 3.96 7.17
CA ASP A 452 -19.84 5.36 6.88
C ASP A 452 -18.71 5.89 5.97
N VAL A 453 -19.04 6.25 4.72
CA VAL A 453 -18.10 6.64 3.64
C VAL A 453 -17.42 8.00 3.91
N ALA A 454 -17.47 8.51 5.14
CA ALA A 454 -16.93 9.82 5.50
C ALA A 454 -15.40 9.92 5.35
N VAL A 455 -14.66 8.80 5.40
CA VAL A 455 -13.21 8.79 5.34
C VAL A 455 -12.73 7.96 4.15
N GLU A 456 -11.99 8.61 3.24
CA GLU A 456 -11.32 7.95 2.11
C GLU A 456 -10.40 6.83 2.64
N ASP A 457 -10.42 5.64 2.04
CA ASP A 457 -9.74 4.45 2.57
C ASP A 457 -8.50 4.04 1.75
N TYR A 458 -8.10 4.87 0.78
CA TYR A 458 -7.00 4.60 -0.15
C TYR A 458 -7.15 3.27 -0.92
N GLY A 459 -8.37 2.80 -1.13
CA GLY A 459 -8.67 1.54 -1.83
C GLY A 459 -8.38 0.28 -0.98
N LEU A 460 -8.32 0.41 0.34
CA LEU A 460 -8.20 -0.73 1.25
C LEU A 460 -9.41 -1.67 1.16
N ASP A 461 -10.62 -1.12 1.03
CA ASP A 461 -11.87 -1.85 0.94
C ASP A 461 -11.98 -2.57 -0.40
N GLN A 462 -11.44 -1.98 -1.48
CA GLN A 462 -11.25 -2.69 -2.75
C GLN A 462 -10.28 -3.87 -2.58
N ALA A 463 -9.15 -3.67 -1.88
CA ALA A 463 -8.21 -4.75 -1.61
C ALA A 463 -8.86 -5.88 -0.79
N ARG A 464 -9.68 -5.55 0.21
CA ARG A 464 -10.46 -6.51 1.00
C ARG A 464 -11.51 -7.24 0.17
N LEU A 465 -12.17 -6.56 -0.77
CA LEU A 465 -13.16 -7.13 -1.68
C LEU A 465 -12.56 -8.26 -2.52
N PHE A 466 -11.29 -8.15 -2.88
CA PHE A 466 -10.58 -9.16 -3.66
C PHE A 466 -9.89 -10.22 -2.81
N ALA A 467 -9.27 -9.83 -1.70
CA ALA A 467 -8.56 -10.73 -0.80
C ALA A 467 -9.50 -11.72 -0.08
N THR A 468 -10.63 -11.22 0.40
CA THR A 468 -11.53 -11.99 1.27
C THR A 468 -12.10 -13.22 0.57
N PRO A 469 -12.66 -13.14 -0.65
CA PRO A 469 -13.20 -14.32 -1.33
C PRO A 469 -12.13 -15.38 -1.60
N LEU A 470 -10.91 -14.97 -1.97
CA LEU A 470 -9.81 -15.89 -2.25
C LEU A 470 -9.42 -16.67 -0.99
N LEU A 471 -9.19 -15.98 0.12
CA LEU A 471 -8.85 -16.61 1.39
C LEU A 471 -10.01 -17.44 1.95
N SER A 472 -11.25 -17.04 1.69
CA SER A 472 -12.47 -17.75 2.12
C SER A 472 -12.69 -19.05 1.37
N GLY A 473 -12.44 -19.07 0.06
CA GLY A 473 -12.47 -20.31 -0.72
C GLY A 473 -11.41 -21.31 -0.26
N MET A 474 -10.20 -20.83 0.05
CA MET A 474 -9.14 -21.69 0.62
C MET A 474 -9.54 -22.24 2.00
N ALA A 475 -10.02 -21.37 2.89
CA ALA A 475 -10.47 -21.78 4.23
C ALA A 475 -11.62 -22.80 4.16
N ALA A 476 -12.53 -22.66 3.18
CA ALA A 476 -13.61 -23.59 2.95
C ALA A 476 -13.11 -25.00 2.58
N ILE A 477 -12.20 -25.12 1.61
CA ILE A 477 -11.61 -26.44 1.26
C ILE A 477 -10.91 -27.05 2.48
N ILE A 478 -10.03 -26.28 3.14
CA ILE A 478 -9.23 -26.77 4.27
C ILE A 478 -10.16 -27.20 5.43
N GLY A 479 -11.16 -26.39 5.76
CA GLY A 479 -12.10 -26.66 6.83
C GLY A 479 -12.96 -27.90 6.58
N VAL A 480 -13.46 -28.09 5.35
CA VAL A 480 -14.21 -29.30 4.98
C VAL A 480 -13.34 -30.55 5.09
N VAL A 481 -12.12 -30.51 4.54
CA VAL A 481 -11.18 -31.63 4.62
C VAL A 481 -10.85 -31.99 6.07
N LEU A 482 -10.54 -30.99 6.91
CA LEU A 482 -10.24 -31.21 8.33
C LEU A 482 -11.44 -31.77 9.11
N THR A 483 -12.64 -31.26 8.86
CA THR A 483 -13.86 -31.68 9.56
C THR A 483 -14.22 -33.13 9.21
N LEU A 484 -14.16 -33.47 7.92
CA LEU A 484 -14.47 -34.83 7.48
C LEU A 484 -13.39 -35.82 7.90
N ALA A 485 -12.11 -35.43 7.81
CA ALA A 485 -11.01 -36.24 8.33
C ALA A 485 -11.19 -36.52 9.84
N ALA A 486 -11.53 -35.50 10.63
CA ALA A 486 -11.77 -35.63 12.07
C ALA A 486 -12.98 -36.53 12.39
N SER A 487 -14.04 -36.49 11.58
CA SER A 487 -15.23 -37.34 11.76
C SER A 487 -15.04 -38.81 11.35
N GLY A 488 -13.99 -39.11 10.59
CA GLY A 488 -13.70 -40.44 10.04
C GLY A 488 -12.47 -41.11 10.69
N PRO A 489 -11.54 -41.66 9.88
CA PRO A 489 -10.43 -42.50 10.37
C PRO A 489 -9.48 -41.76 11.31
N LEU A 490 -9.38 -40.42 11.26
CA LEU A 490 -8.52 -39.67 12.17
C LEU A 490 -9.00 -39.77 13.63
N SER A 491 -10.32 -39.81 13.85
CA SER A 491 -10.92 -40.09 15.17
C SER A 491 -10.54 -41.50 15.64
N ALA A 492 -10.61 -42.49 14.74
CA ALA A 492 -10.18 -43.85 15.03
C ALA A 492 -8.65 -43.95 15.28
N LEU A 493 -7.84 -43.13 14.59
CA LEU A 493 -6.38 -43.06 14.75
C LEU A 493 -5.97 -42.39 16.07
N LEU A 494 -6.67 -41.33 16.46
CA LEU A 494 -6.49 -40.67 17.76
C LEU A 494 -7.03 -41.54 18.93
N ALA A 495 -8.05 -42.35 18.67
CA ALA A 495 -8.59 -43.30 19.64
C ALA A 495 -7.78 -44.61 19.75
N SER A 496 -6.99 -44.96 18.73
CA SER A 496 -6.15 -46.16 18.73
C SER A 496 -4.73 -45.83 19.19
N SER A 497 -4.49 -45.94 20.49
CA SER A 497 -3.16 -45.77 21.10
C SER A 497 -2.20 -46.96 20.88
N GLY A 498 -2.29 -47.64 19.72
CA GLY A 498 -1.58 -48.89 19.43
C GLY A 498 -0.68 -48.82 18.20
N THR A 499 0.51 -49.41 18.30
CA THR A 499 1.61 -49.40 17.31
C THR A 499 1.28 -50.00 15.93
N GLU A 500 0.10 -50.62 15.77
CA GLU A 500 -0.37 -51.19 14.48
C GLU A 500 -1.05 -50.15 13.56
N ALA A 501 -1.36 -48.94 14.04
CA ALA A 501 -2.07 -47.90 13.27
C ALA A 501 -1.26 -47.28 12.11
N ALA A 502 0.06 -47.47 12.08
CA ALA A 502 0.92 -46.87 11.06
C ALA A 502 0.84 -47.56 9.68
N ALA A 503 0.37 -48.81 9.62
CA ALA A 503 0.31 -49.58 8.37
C ALA A 503 -0.97 -49.33 7.53
N THR A 504 -1.96 -48.61 8.06
CA THR A 504 -3.26 -48.39 7.39
C THR A 504 -3.42 -46.98 6.79
N ILE A 505 -2.40 -46.12 6.89
CA ILE A 505 -2.43 -44.76 6.31
C ILE A 505 -2.33 -44.79 4.76
N THR A 506 -2.09 -45.97 4.17
CA THR A 506 -2.05 -46.16 2.71
C THR A 506 -3.40 -46.02 2.00
N ASP A 507 -4.51 -45.84 2.71
CA ASP A 507 -5.81 -45.50 2.09
C ASP A 507 -5.95 -43.99 1.82
N SER A 508 -5.09 -43.48 0.95
CA SER A 508 -5.23 -42.18 0.28
C SER A 508 -6.57 -42.02 -0.48
N VAL A 509 -7.32 -43.12 -0.65
CA VAL A 509 -8.63 -43.18 -1.34
C VAL A 509 -9.75 -42.53 -0.52
N GLU A 510 -9.68 -42.49 0.81
CA GLU A 510 -10.77 -41.91 1.63
C GLU A 510 -10.80 -40.37 1.60
N LEU A 511 -9.66 -39.71 1.46
CA LEU A 511 -9.60 -38.24 1.48
C LEU A 511 -10.20 -37.62 0.22
N LEU A 512 -10.08 -38.31 -0.91
CA LEU A 512 -10.68 -37.88 -2.19
C LEU A 512 -12.21 -37.97 -2.16
N MET A 513 -12.80 -38.90 -1.40
CA MET A 513 -14.25 -39.00 -1.23
C MET A 513 -14.89 -37.78 -0.55
N VAL A 514 -14.10 -36.87 0.04
CA VAL A 514 -14.58 -35.59 0.56
C VAL A 514 -15.16 -34.71 -0.55
N PHE A 515 -14.64 -34.82 -1.77
CA PHE A 515 -15.05 -33.99 -2.90
C PHE A 515 -16.21 -34.58 -3.70
N ASP A 516 -16.69 -35.78 -3.36
CA ASP A 516 -17.89 -36.36 -3.96
C ASP A 516 -19.16 -35.76 -3.33
N LEU A 517 -19.66 -34.70 -3.96
CA LEU A 517 -20.83 -33.96 -3.50
C LEU A 517 -22.14 -34.74 -3.64
N GLU A 518 -22.20 -35.78 -4.48
CA GLU A 518 -23.39 -36.63 -4.59
C GLU A 518 -23.59 -37.44 -3.31
N GLN A 519 -22.49 -37.94 -2.73
CA GLN A 519 -22.52 -38.70 -1.49
C GLN A 519 -22.58 -37.80 -0.25
N ARG A 520 -22.03 -36.58 -0.33
CA ARG A 520 -21.83 -35.70 0.84
C ARG A 520 -22.25 -34.25 0.58
N PRO A 521 -23.56 -33.97 0.36
CA PRO A 521 -24.04 -32.61 0.14
C PRO A 521 -23.77 -31.66 1.33
N VAL A 522 -23.63 -32.20 2.54
CA VAL A 522 -23.29 -31.45 3.77
C VAL A 522 -21.94 -30.72 3.64
N ALA A 523 -21.03 -31.20 2.79
CA ALA A 523 -19.75 -30.55 2.53
C ALA A 523 -19.91 -29.11 2.04
N ILE A 524 -20.96 -28.81 1.25
CA ILE A 524 -21.23 -27.45 0.73
C ILE A 524 -21.60 -26.50 1.88
N LEU A 525 -22.43 -26.97 2.83
CA LEU A 525 -22.80 -26.18 4.00
C LEU A 525 -21.58 -25.91 4.90
N LEU A 526 -20.73 -26.91 5.10
CA LEU A 526 -19.48 -26.76 5.84
C LEU A 526 -18.54 -25.77 5.14
N ALA A 527 -18.37 -25.87 3.82
CA ALA A 527 -17.58 -24.93 3.04
C ALA A 527 -18.07 -23.49 3.21
N PHE A 528 -19.39 -23.28 3.16
CA PHE A 528 -19.99 -21.97 3.38
C PHE A 528 -19.71 -21.44 4.80
N LEU A 529 -19.82 -22.29 5.84
CA LEU A 529 -19.51 -21.93 7.23
C LEU A 529 -18.03 -21.56 7.41
N PHE A 530 -17.11 -22.39 6.89
CA PHE A 530 -15.67 -22.11 6.95
C PHE A 530 -15.26 -20.93 6.06
N GLY A 531 -16.06 -20.57 5.05
CA GLY A 531 -15.89 -19.35 4.26
C GLY A 531 -15.94 -18.08 5.11
N PHE A 532 -16.56 -18.09 6.30
CA PHE A 532 -16.51 -16.93 7.21
C PHE A 532 -15.24 -16.89 8.08
N ALA A 533 -14.46 -17.96 8.15
CA ALA A 533 -13.31 -18.08 9.05
C ALA A 533 -12.19 -17.05 8.80
N PRO A 534 -11.83 -16.67 7.55
CA PRO A 534 -10.75 -15.71 7.32
C PRO A 534 -10.96 -14.37 8.01
N HIS A 535 -12.21 -13.98 8.27
CA HIS A 535 -12.51 -12.75 9.00
C HIS A 535 -11.87 -12.73 10.39
N LEU A 536 -11.74 -13.90 11.06
CA LEU A 536 -11.08 -14.00 12.36
C LEU A 536 -9.57 -13.73 12.26
N VAL A 537 -8.93 -14.23 11.19
CA VAL A 537 -7.49 -14.01 10.95
C VAL A 537 -7.22 -12.56 10.52
N LEU A 538 -8.07 -12.02 9.66
CA LEU A 538 -7.97 -10.65 9.17
C LEU A 538 -8.38 -9.61 10.23
N ARG A 539 -9.06 -10.02 11.30
CA ARG A 539 -9.54 -9.12 12.37
C ARG A 539 -8.43 -8.22 12.91
N ARG A 540 -7.22 -8.73 13.09
CA ARG A 540 -6.10 -7.92 13.61
C ARG A 540 -5.63 -6.86 12.63
N LEU A 541 -5.56 -7.17 11.33
CA LEU A 541 -5.22 -6.19 10.29
C LEU A 541 -6.33 -5.15 10.15
N ASN A 542 -7.58 -5.59 10.20
CA ASN A 542 -8.75 -4.71 10.16
C ASN A 542 -8.78 -3.78 11.38
N GLN A 543 -8.59 -4.31 12.59
CA GLN A 543 -8.52 -3.49 13.81
C GLN A 543 -7.46 -2.38 13.74
N GLN A 544 -6.30 -2.63 13.14
CA GLN A 544 -5.27 -1.60 12.96
C GLN A 544 -5.71 -0.52 11.96
N ALA A 545 -6.30 -0.93 10.83
CA ALA A 545 -6.82 0.01 9.84
C ALA A 545 -8.01 0.81 10.38
N ASP A 546 -8.94 0.16 11.08
CA ASP A 546 -10.14 0.76 11.62
C ASP A 546 -9.79 1.72 12.77
N ALA A 547 -8.77 1.39 13.58
CA ALA A 547 -8.22 2.32 14.57
C ALA A 547 -7.59 3.56 13.92
N ALA A 548 -6.88 3.39 12.79
CA ALA A 548 -6.34 4.52 12.04
C ALA A 548 -7.46 5.37 11.40
N LYS A 549 -8.50 4.75 10.82
CA LYS A 549 -9.70 5.44 10.30
C LYS A 549 -10.41 6.21 11.41
N ALA A 550 -10.61 5.59 12.58
CA ALA A 550 -11.22 6.24 13.74
C ALA A 550 -10.39 7.43 14.23
N SER A 551 -9.08 7.26 14.35
CA SER A 551 -8.15 8.34 14.73
C SER A 551 -8.20 9.51 13.74
N LEU A 552 -8.24 9.22 12.43
CA LEU A 552 -8.41 10.24 11.39
C LEU A 552 -9.74 10.99 11.55
N LYS A 553 -10.85 10.27 11.77
CA LYS A 553 -12.18 10.87 11.99
C LYS A 553 -12.19 11.79 13.21
N THR A 554 -11.56 11.38 14.31
CA THR A 554 -11.46 12.22 15.53
C THR A 554 -10.52 13.41 15.38
N SER A 555 -9.64 13.41 14.37
CA SER A 555 -8.73 14.53 14.08
C SER A 555 -9.34 15.60 13.17
N GLU A 556 -10.55 15.36 12.67
CA GLU A 556 -11.35 16.36 11.96
C GLU A 556 -12.27 17.10 12.94
N PRO A 557 -12.45 18.41 12.77
CA PRO A 557 -13.32 19.17 13.67
C PRO A 557 -14.77 18.68 13.50
N ALA A 558 -15.43 18.43 14.64
CA ALA A 558 -16.78 17.89 14.73
C ALA A 558 -17.88 18.81 14.20
#